data_AF-A0A317H9J8-F1
#
_entry.id   AF-A0A317H9J8-F1
#
_cell.length_a   1.000
_cell.length_b   1.000
_cell.length_c   1.000
_cell.angle_alpha   90.00
_cell.angle_beta   90.00
_cell.angle_gamma   90.00
#
_symmetry.space_group_name_H-M   'P 1'
#
loop_
_entity.id
_entity.type
_entity.pdbx_description
1 polymer ?
#
loop_
_entity_poly.entity_id
_entity_poly.type
_entity_poly.pdbx_seq_one_letter_code
_entity_poly.pdbx_strand_id
1 'polypeptide(L)'
;MTRRFTKINAALAALVTELIVLGIAAIMASDRVMFWQYAARYSARVSFVVFASVLFYMAIFGLLTISNNENKRKIFEWLLYFFVTNHIIHLILLTFNQAVHNKMLLKQGNIPGMIAYGIVLLLPLLLNRGLLTKRKRTLMVASLLLVSAFFIQVYVLRLIGSSLPPDSSATWVYLLFVSVLSLLVVANLYRYIMDARGSSRQTIGEFNKALKC
;
A
#
# COMPACT_ATOMS: atom_id res chain seq x y z
N MET A 1 -10.52 5.74 23.44
CA MET A 1 -9.34 6.65 23.38
C MET A 1 -8.23 6.11 22.47
N THR A 2 -7.80 4.86 22.66
CA THR A 2 -6.65 4.23 21.97
C THR A 2 -6.68 4.24 20.44
N ARG A 3 -7.83 4.03 19.78
CA ARG A 3 -7.91 4.06 18.30
C ARG A 3 -7.64 5.43 17.68
N ARG A 4 -8.13 6.52 18.29
CA ARG A 4 -7.85 7.88 17.79
C ARG A 4 -6.36 8.18 17.88
N PHE A 5 -5.73 7.73 18.97
CA PHE A 5 -4.30 7.82 19.17
C PHE A 5 -3.51 7.08 18.07
N THR A 6 -3.91 5.86 17.69
CA THR A 6 -3.25 5.11 16.60
C THR A 6 -3.30 5.86 15.26
N LYS A 7 -4.45 6.45 14.90
CA LYS A 7 -4.61 7.18 13.64
C LYS A 7 -3.79 8.47 13.61
N ILE A 8 -3.86 9.25 14.69
CA ILE A 8 -3.12 10.51 14.81
C ILE A 8 -1.62 10.23 14.76
N ASN A 9 -1.13 9.23 15.49
CA ASN A 9 0.29 8.88 15.47
C ASN A 9 0.76 8.39 14.10
N ALA A 10 -0.07 7.62 13.37
CA ALA A 10 0.25 7.21 12.00
C ALA A 10 0.35 8.42 11.06
N ALA A 11 -0.57 9.38 11.18
CA ALA A 11 -0.55 10.59 10.38
C ALA A 11 0.66 11.50 10.71
N LEU A 12 0.97 11.69 12.00
CA LEU A 12 2.15 12.42 12.45
C LEU A 12 3.44 11.76 11.98
N ALA A 13 3.53 10.43 12.05
CA ALA A 13 4.70 9.70 11.58
C ALA A 13 4.87 9.84 10.06
N ALA A 14 3.77 9.79 9.29
CA ALA A 14 3.82 10.07 7.86
C ALA A 14 4.28 11.51 7.56
N LEU A 15 3.77 12.51 8.30
CA LEU A 15 4.20 13.91 8.15
C LEU A 15 5.70 14.09 8.46
N VAL A 16 6.19 13.55 9.57
CA VAL A 16 7.62 13.62 9.93
C VAL A 16 8.48 12.94 8.87
N THR A 17 8.05 11.78 8.38
CA THR A 17 8.78 11.06 7.32
C THR A 17 8.84 11.89 6.04
N GLU A 18 7.74 12.56 5.67
CA GLU A 18 7.70 13.41 4.49
C GLU A 18 8.50 14.70 4.65
N LEU A 19 8.61 15.26 5.85
CA LEU A 19 9.55 16.37 6.13
C LEU A 19 11.01 15.93 5.92
N ILE A 20 11.38 14.72 6.33
CA ILE A 20 12.71 14.16 6.07
C ILE A 20 12.92 13.98 4.56
N VAL A 21 11.92 13.47 3.84
CA VAL A 21 11.96 13.35 2.37
C VAL A 21 12.19 14.70 1.70
N LEU A 22 11.49 15.75 2.14
CA LEU A 22 11.66 17.11 1.62
C LEU A 22 13.07 17.65 1.92
N GLY A 23 13.61 17.40 3.12
CA GLY A 23 14.98 17.75 3.47
C GLY A 23 16.01 17.07 2.57
N ILE A 24 15.87 15.76 2.33
CA ILE A 24 16.75 15.01 1.41
C ILE A 24 16.63 15.56 -0.02
N ALA A 25 15.41 15.83 -0.49
CA ALA A 25 15.18 16.41 -1.82
C ALA A 25 15.83 17.79 -1.96
N ALA A 26 15.78 18.63 -0.92
CA ALA A 26 16.42 19.95 -0.90
C ALA A 26 17.95 19.86 -0.98
N ILE A 27 18.56 18.89 -0.30
CA ILE A 27 20.03 18.70 -0.33
C ILE A 27 20.50 18.22 -1.71
N MET A 28 19.70 17.40 -2.39
CA MET A 28 20.10 16.78 -3.66
C MET A 28 19.78 17.63 -4.90
N ALA A 29 18.83 18.55 -4.80
CA ALA A 29 18.35 19.31 -5.95
C ALA A 29 19.22 20.53 -6.26
N SER A 30 19.58 20.71 -7.53
CA SER A 30 20.25 21.92 -8.00
C SER A 30 19.28 23.06 -8.33
N ASP A 31 18.00 22.75 -8.55
CA ASP A 31 16.97 23.73 -8.88
C ASP A 31 15.57 23.30 -8.38
N ARG A 32 14.59 24.18 -8.61
CA ARG A 32 13.19 23.97 -8.18
C ARG A 32 12.53 22.78 -8.87
N VAL A 33 12.84 22.53 -10.13
CA VAL A 33 12.24 21.44 -10.92
C VAL A 33 12.70 20.09 -10.37
N MET A 34 14.01 19.96 -10.16
CA MET A 34 14.66 18.80 -9.60
C MET A 34 14.20 18.53 -8.15
N PHE A 35 14.00 19.58 -7.36
CA PHE A 35 13.47 19.47 -5.99
C PHE A 35 12.13 18.74 -5.95
N TRP A 36 11.13 19.20 -6.72
CA TRP A 36 9.80 18.58 -6.72
C TRP A 36 9.82 17.18 -7.32
N GLN A 37 10.70 16.95 -8.29
CA GLN A 37 10.91 15.63 -8.87
C GLN A 37 11.47 14.64 -7.84
N TYR A 38 12.48 15.02 -7.06
CA TYR A 38 13.03 14.19 -5.99
C TYR A 38 12.05 14.01 -4.84
N ALA A 39 11.37 15.07 -4.39
CA ALA A 39 10.37 15.01 -3.34
C ALA A 39 9.27 13.99 -3.69
N ALA A 40 8.65 14.11 -4.88
CA ALA A 40 7.63 13.18 -5.32
C ALA A 40 8.17 11.74 -5.44
N ARG A 41 9.39 11.57 -5.94
CA ARG A 41 10.00 10.24 -6.12
C ARG A 41 10.32 9.55 -4.79
N TYR A 42 10.96 10.24 -3.86
CA TYR A 42 11.31 9.67 -2.56
C TYR A 42 10.06 9.38 -1.73
N SER A 43 9.06 10.26 -1.78
CA SER A 43 7.74 10.02 -1.17
C SER A 43 7.05 8.77 -1.73
N ALA A 44 7.11 8.55 -3.06
CA ALA A 44 6.60 7.31 -3.69
C ALA A 44 7.33 6.06 -3.18
N ARG A 45 8.64 6.14 -2.96
CA ARG A 45 9.45 5.02 -2.44
C ARG A 45 9.12 4.71 -0.99
N VAL A 46 8.92 5.73 -0.15
CA VAL A 46 8.42 5.54 1.22
C VAL A 46 7.06 4.86 1.20
N SER A 47 6.13 5.33 0.36
CA SER A 47 4.83 4.67 0.16
C SER A 47 4.97 3.19 -0.23
N PHE A 48 5.90 2.87 -1.14
CA PHE A 48 6.19 1.49 -1.53
C PHE A 48 6.66 0.65 -0.33
N VAL A 49 7.61 1.14 0.47
CA VAL A 49 8.16 0.40 1.63
C VAL A 49 7.08 0.13 2.66
N VAL A 50 6.23 1.11 2.95
CA VAL A 50 5.13 0.95 3.90
C VAL A 50 4.09 -0.02 3.36
N PHE A 51 3.74 0.08 2.07
CA PHE A 51 2.80 -0.85 1.44
C PHE A 51 3.33 -2.29 1.42
N ALA A 52 4.60 -2.49 1.09
CA ALA A 52 5.26 -3.78 1.18
C ALA A 52 5.22 -4.33 2.61
N SER A 53 5.38 -3.46 3.62
CA SER A 53 5.27 -3.83 5.03
C SER A 53 3.84 -4.25 5.43
N VAL A 54 2.80 -3.60 4.90
CA VAL A 54 1.39 -4.02 5.05
C VAL A 54 1.19 -5.43 4.49
N LEU A 55 1.66 -5.68 3.26
CA LEU A 55 1.54 -6.99 2.61
C LEU A 55 2.35 -8.07 3.33
N PHE A 56 3.56 -7.75 3.78
CA PHE A 56 4.42 -8.66 4.52
C PHE A 56 3.79 -9.06 5.86
N TYR A 57 3.27 -8.07 6.61
CA TYR A 57 2.57 -8.31 7.86
C TYR A 57 1.34 -9.20 7.67
N MET A 58 0.58 -8.98 6.59
CA MET A 58 -0.56 -9.79 6.20
C MET A 58 -0.14 -11.22 5.81
N ALA A 59 0.98 -11.40 5.09
CA ALA A 59 1.49 -12.72 4.71
C ALA A 59 1.95 -13.54 5.93
N ILE A 60 2.60 -12.90 6.91
CA ILE A 60 3.07 -13.57 8.13
C ILE A 60 1.90 -14.03 9.00
N PHE A 61 0.94 -13.14 9.30
CA PHE A 61 -0.06 -13.43 10.31
C PHE A 61 -1.40 -13.91 9.75
N GLY A 62 -1.75 -13.54 8.52
CA GLY A 62 -3.08 -13.72 7.95
C GLY A 62 -4.10 -12.72 8.51
N LEU A 63 -5.05 -12.29 7.67
CA LEU A 63 -6.07 -11.32 8.09
C LEU A 63 -7.02 -11.84 9.16
N LEU A 64 -7.25 -13.15 9.22
CA LEU A 64 -8.09 -13.76 10.27
C LEU A 64 -7.46 -13.53 11.65
N THR A 65 -6.18 -13.88 11.80
CA THR A 65 -5.42 -13.69 13.03
C THR A 65 -5.29 -12.21 13.39
N ILE A 66 -5.02 -11.35 12.40
CA ILE A 66 -4.94 -9.90 12.58
C ILE A 66 -6.28 -9.35 13.09
N SER A 67 -7.41 -9.83 12.54
CA SER A 67 -8.75 -9.40 12.97
C SER A 67 -9.06 -9.78 14.43
N ASN A 68 -8.61 -10.96 14.86
CA ASN A 68 -8.95 -11.54 16.16
C ASN A 68 -8.01 -11.10 17.29
N ASN A 69 -6.79 -10.63 16.97
CA ASN A 69 -5.83 -10.15 17.96
C ASN A 69 -5.77 -8.61 17.95
N GLU A 70 -6.10 -7.97 19.07
CA GLU A 70 -6.19 -6.51 19.16
C GLU A 70 -4.85 -5.81 18.86
N ASN A 71 -3.73 -6.33 19.37
CA ASN A 71 -2.42 -5.74 19.15
C ASN A 71 -2.00 -5.83 17.68
N LYS A 72 -2.21 -6.99 17.05
CA LYS A 72 -1.94 -7.16 15.62
C LYS A 72 -2.83 -6.26 14.76
N ARG A 73 -4.11 -6.14 15.13
CA ARG A 73 -5.05 -5.21 14.48
C ARG A 73 -4.58 -3.77 14.59
N LYS A 74 -4.11 -3.32 15.76
CA LYS A 74 -3.60 -1.96 15.97
C LYS A 74 -2.40 -1.66 15.09
N ILE A 75 -1.45 -2.59 14.98
CA ILE A 75 -0.27 -2.45 14.11
C ILE A 75 -0.69 -2.38 12.65
N PHE A 76 -1.59 -3.28 12.22
CA PHE A 76 -2.10 -3.29 10.85
C PHE A 76 -2.87 -2.00 10.50
N GLU A 77 -3.74 -1.53 11.41
CA GLU A 77 -4.43 -0.24 11.28
C GLU A 77 -3.40 0.89 11.17
N TRP A 78 -2.39 0.94 12.04
CA TRP A 78 -1.34 1.96 12.01
C TRP A 78 -0.61 1.99 10.67
N LEU A 79 -0.17 0.83 10.17
CA LEU A 79 0.52 0.72 8.87
C LEU A 79 -0.38 1.19 7.71
N LEU A 80 -1.66 0.84 7.72
CA LEU A 80 -2.62 1.27 6.70
C LEU A 80 -2.85 2.79 6.75
N TYR A 81 -3.05 3.37 7.94
CA TYR A 81 -3.23 4.82 8.08
C TYR A 81 -1.95 5.57 7.71
N PHE A 82 -0.77 5.05 8.06
CA PHE A 82 0.50 5.61 7.64
C PHE A 82 0.58 5.61 6.11
N PHE A 83 0.36 4.45 5.49
CA PHE A 83 0.41 4.29 4.03
C PHE A 83 -0.52 5.27 3.32
N VAL A 84 -1.79 5.35 3.74
CA VAL A 84 -2.77 6.24 3.12
C VAL A 84 -2.41 7.71 3.31
N THR A 85 -1.98 8.11 4.51
CA THR A 85 -1.55 9.49 4.76
C THR A 85 -0.33 9.85 3.90
N ASN A 86 0.65 8.96 3.84
CA ASN A 86 1.82 9.13 2.99
C ASN A 86 1.43 9.22 1.51
N HIS A 87 0.45 8.44 1.05
CA HIS A 87 -0.01 8.50 -0.35
C HIS A 87 -0.75 9.80 -0.68
N ILE A 88 -1.50 10.36 0.27
CA ILE A 88 -2.12 11.68 0.12
C ILE A 88 -1.04 12.75 -0.03
N ILE A 89 -0.02 12.74 0.84
CA ILE A 89 1.11 13.68 0.74
C ILE A 89 1.85 13.49 -0.58
N HIS A 90 2.12 12.24 -0.98
CA HIS A 90 2.72 11.91 -2.26
C HIS A 90 1.94 12.51 -3.45
N LEU A 91 0.61 12.44 -3.44
CA LEU A 91 -0.24 13.02 -4.48
C LEU A 91 -0.10 14.56 -4.54
N ILE A 92 0.01 15.22 -3.38
CA ILE A 92 0.26 16.66 -3.30
C ILE A 92 1.63 16.99 -3.94
N LEU A 93 2.69 16.25 -3.57
CA LEU A 93 4.04 16.43 -4.13
C LEU A 93 4.06 16.17 -5.65
N LEU A 94 3.34 15.15 -6.11
CA LEU A 94 3.19 14.85 -7.52
C LEU A 94 2.50 16.00 -8.26
N THR A 95 1.47 16.60 -7.65
CA THR A 95 0.75 17.75 -8.21
C THR A 95 1.68 18.95 -8.38
N PHE A 96 2.48 19.28 -7.36
CA PHE A 96 3.49 20.33 -7.46
C PHE A 96 4.54 20.03 -8.53
N ASN A 97 5.01 18.79 -8.62
CA ASN A 97 5.94 18.38 -9.66
C ASN A 97 5.36 18.57 -11.07
N GLN A 98 4.10 18.19 -11.30
CA GLN A 98 3.44 18.40 -12.61
C GLN A 98 3.25 19.89 -12.91
N ALA A 99 2.85 20.70 -11.92
CA ALA A 99 2.65 22.13 -12.07
C ALA A 99 3.95 22.84 -12.48
N VAL A 100 5.08 22.50 -11.85
CA VAL A 100 6.39 23.07 -12.19
C VAL A 100 6.87 22.67 -13.59
N HIS A 101 6.39 21.54 -14.13
CA HIS A 101 6.67 21.11 -15.50
C HIS A 101 5.61 21.57 -16.52
N ASN A 102 4.64 22.41 -16.13
CA ASN A 102 3.49 22.81 -16.97
C ASN A 102 2.71 21.63 -17.57
N LYS A 103 2.62 20.52 -16.83
CA LYS A 103 1.91 19.30 -17.24
C LYS A 103 0.57 19.21 -16.52
N MET A 104 -0.47 18.79 -17.24
CA MET A 104 -1.78 18.52 -16.64
C MET A 104 -1.75 17.21 -15.84
N LEU A 105 -2.28 17.24 -14.62
CA LEU A 105 -2.43 16.05 -13.78
C LEU A 105 -3.46 15.07 -14.39
N LEU A 106 -4.53 15.60 -14.98
CA LEU A 106 -5.61 14.84 -15.60
C LEU A 106 -5.36 14.67 -17.11
N LYS A 107 -4.65 13.61 -17.48
CA LYS A 107 -4.53 13.13 -18.86
C LYS A 107 -5.14 11.74 -18.94
N GLN A 108 -5.70 11.34 -20.08
CA GLN A 108 -6.34 10.02 -20.25
C GLN A 108 -5.45 8.85 -19.79
N GLY A 109 -4.13 8.93 -20.03
CA GLY A 109 -3.16 7.93 -19.56
C GLY A 109 -3.02 7.81 -18.03
N ASN A 110 -3.52 8.77 -17.25
CA ASN A 110 -3.44 8.79 -15.79
C ASN A 110 -4.69 8.22 -15.12
N ILE A 111 -5.77 7.93 -15.87
CA ILE A 111 -7.05 7.41 -15.33
C ILE A 111 -6.84 6.14 -14.49
N PRO A 112 -6.08 5.11 -14.94
CA PRO A 112 -5.83 3.93 -14.12
C PRO A 112 -5.17 4.26 -12.77
N GLY A 113 -4.25 5.23 -12.77
CA GLY A 113 -3.60 5.72 -11.55
C GLY A 113 -4.58 6.40 -10.60
N MET A 114 -5.52 7.19 -11.11
CA MET A 114 -6.56 7.81 -10.29
C MET A 114 -7.48 6.78 -9.64
N ILE A 115 -7.84 5.71 -10.37
CA ILE A 115 -8.64 4.60 -9.82
C ILE A 115 -7.88 3.90 -8.70
N ALA A 116 -6.61 3.57 -8.92
CA ALA A 116 -5.76 2.96 -7.90
C ALA A 116 -5.64 3.85 -6.65
N TYR A 117 -5.48 5.16 -6.82
CA TYR A 117 -5.51 6.13 -5.73
C TYR A 117 -6.84 6.11 -4.97
N GLY A 118 -7.98 6.10 -5.68
CA GLY A 118 -9.30 5.98 -5.07
C GLY A 118 -9.41 4.73 -4.19
N ILE A 119 -8.94 3.59 -4.69
CA ILE A 119 -8.91 2.33 -3.91
C ILE A 119 -8.07 2.49 -2.65
N VAL A 120 -6.86 3.05 -2.76
CA VAL A 120 -5.96 3.29 -1.60
C VAL A 120 -6.65 4.15 -0.54
N LEU A 121 -7.30 5.25 -0.94
CA LEU A 121 -7.98 6.16 -0.01
C LEU A 121 -9.18 5.50 0.70
N LEU A 122 -9.81 4.51 0.07
CA LEU A 122 -10.95 3.78 0.64
C LEU A 122 -10.54 2.61 1.55
N LEU A 123 -9.29 2.13 1.50
CA LEU A 123 -8.80 1.02 2.34
C LEU A 123 -9.10 1.19 3.84
N PRO A 124 -8.91 2.37 4.47
CA PRO A 124 -9.17 2.55 5.90
C PRO A 124 -10.64 2.38 6.27
N LEU A 125 -11.57 2.59 5.33
CA LEU A 125 -13.01 2.40 5.56
C LEU A 125 -13.37 0.93 5.75
N LEU A 126 -12.59 0.02 5.17
CA LEU A 126 -12.75 -1.43 5.35
C LEU A 126 -12.42 -1.89 6.77
N LEU A 127 -11.65 -1.08 7.52
CA LEU A 127 -11.31 -1.31 8.93
C LEU A 127 -12.36 -0.74 9.90
N ASN A 128 -13.50 -0.22 9.41
CA ASN A 128 -14.49 0.40 10.27
C ASN A 128 -15.12 -0.62 11.26
N ARG A 129 -15.48 -0.10 12.46
CA ARG A 129 -15.80 -0.79 13.74
C ARG A 129 -16.23 -2.26 13.62
N GLY A 130 -15.65 -3.10 14.48
CA GLY A 130 -15.96 -4.53 14.61
C GLY A 130 -14.87 -5.46 14.08
N LEU A 131 -15.13 -6.76 14.16
CA LEU A 131 -14.29 -7.79 13.51
C LEU A 131 -14.42 -7.67 11.98
N LEU A 132 -13.34 -8.00 11.27
CA LEU A 132 -13.40 -8.07 9.81
C LEU A 132 -14.24 -9.29 9.43
N THR A 133 -15.48 -9.04 9.01
CA THR A 133 -16.35 -10.07 8.43
C THR A 133 -15.65 -10.74 7.24
N LYS A 134 -16.04 -11.98 6.90
CA LYS A 134 -15.46 -12.69 5.75
C LYS A 134 -15.47 -11.87 4.46
N ARG A 135 -16.55 -11.11 4.22
CA ARG A 135 -16.68 -10.17 3.10
C ARG A 135 -15.66 -9.03 3.18
N LYS A 136 -15.55 -8.34 4.32
CA LYS A 136 -14.56 -7.26 4.51
C LYS A 136 -13.12 -7.76 4.35
N ARG A 137 -12.78 -8.95 4.86
CA ARG A 137 -11.45 -9.56 4.67
C ARG A 137 -11.17 -9.82 3.20
N THR A 138 -12.11 -10.42 2.48
CA THR A 138 -11.96 -10.71 1.05
C THR A 138 -11.80 -9.42 0.25
N LEU A 139 -12.62 -8.40 0.53
CA LEU A 139 -12.51 -7.10 -0.11
C LEU A 139 -11.16 -6.41 0.19
N MET A 140 -10.66 -6.52 1.42
CA MET A 140 -9.34 -5.99 1.80
C MET A 140 -8.23 -6.69 0.99
N VAL A 141 -8.21 -8.02 0.95
CA VAL A 141 -7.21 -8.76 0.15
C VAL A 141 -7.31 -8.39 -1.32
N ALA A 142 -8.50 -8.43 -1.90
CA ALA A 142 -8.72 -8.09 -3.31
C ALA A 142 -8.23 -6.66 -3.63
N SER A 143 -8.55 -5.68 -2.77
CA SER A 143 -8.12 -4.29 -2.95
C SER A 143 -6.61 -4.14 -2.87
N LEU A 144 -5.97 -4.78 -1.89
CA LEU A 144 -4.50 -4.76 -1.75
C LEU A 144 -3.83 -5.43 -2.95
N LEU A 145 -4.32 -6.59 -3.41
CA LEU A 145 -3.77 -7.28 -4.58
C LEU A 145 -3.94 -6.47 -5.86
N LEU A 146 -5.07 -5.77 -6.02
CA LEU A 146 -5.30 -4.89 -7.17
C LEU A 146 -4.32 -3.70 -7.17
N VAL A 147 -4.10 -3.07 -6.00
CA VAL A 147 -3.08 -2.02 -5.84
C VAL A 147 -1.68 -2.55 -6.12
N SER A 148 -1.34 -3.76 -5.64
CA SER A 148 -0.07 -4.42 -5.96
C SER A 148 0.11 -4.66 -7.45
N ALA A 149 -0.92 -5.18 -8.12
CA ALA A 149 -0.89 -5.43 -9.56
C ALA A 149 -0.67 -4.12 -10.34
N PHE A 150 -1.33 -3.04 -9.93
CA PHE A 150 -1.12 -1.71 -10.50
C PHE A 150 0.33 -1.22 -10.32
N PHE A 151 0.90 -1.32 -9.13
CA PHE A 151 2.31 -0.95 -8.91
C PHE A 151 3.28 -1.80 -9.74
N ILE A 152 3.07 -3.11 -9.78
CA ILE A 152 3.87 -4.02 -10.62
C ILE A 152 3.80 -3.59 -12.08
N GLN A 153 2.60 -3.33 -12.61
CA GLN A 153 2.41 -2.86 -13.98
C GLN A 153 3.19 -1.55 -14.23
N VAL A 154 3.07 -0.56 -13.34
CA VAL A 154 3.78 0.73 -13.47
C VAL A 154 5.29 0.53 -13.50
N TYR A 155 5.85 -0.34 -12.66
CA TYR A 155 7.29 -0.60 -12.64
C TYR A 155 7.76 -1.41 -13.85
N VAL A 156 6.99 -2.41 -14.30
CA VAL A 156 7.28 -3.18 -15.52
C VAL A 156 7.26 -2.29 -16.76
N LEU A 157 6.26 -1.40 -16.89
CA LEU A 157 6.21 -0.45 -18.00
C LEU A 157 7.43 0.48 -18.02
N ARG A 158 7.96 0.85 -16.85
CA ARG A 158 9.22 1.62 -16.76
C ARG A 158 10.45 0.81 -17.15
N LEU A 159 10.47 -0.49 -16.85
CA LEU A 159 11.57 -1.38 -17.22
C LEU A 159 11.62 -1.66 -18.73
N ILE A 160 10.45 -1.77 -19.38
CA ILE A 160 10.32 -2.07 -20.81
C ILE A 160 10.43 -0.79 -21.67
N GLY A 161 10.20 0.39 -21.09
CA GLY A 161 10.30 1.67 -21.78
C GLY A 161 11.71 1.89 -22.37
N SER A 162 11.77 2.10 -23.68
CA SER A 162 13.00 2.17 -24.49
C SER A 162 13.93 3.35 -24.18
N SER A 163 13.46 4.33 -23.41
CA SER A 163 14.29 5.42 -22.89
C SER A 163 13.79 5.83 -21.51
N LEU A 164 14.46 5.32 -20.48
CA LEU A 164 14.33 5.87 -19.15
C LEU A 164 14.82 7.33 -19.20
N PRO A 165 14.05 8.32 -18.71
CA PRO A 165 14.53 9.70 -18.62
C PRO A 165 15.90 9.74 -17.91
N PRO A 166 16.79 10.69 -18.26
CA PRO A 166 18.13 10.80 -17.67
C PRO A 166 18.11 10.75 -16.15
N ASP A 167 17.04 11.30 -15.57
CA ASP A 167 16.88 11.38 -14.13
C ASP A 167 16.19 10.18 -13.52
N SER A 168 15.83 9.13 -14.25
CA SER A 168 15.10 7.98 -13.71
C SER A 168 15.86 7.26 -12.57
N SER A 169 15.16 6.44 -11.77
CA SER A 169 15.87 5.54 -10.86
C SER A 169 16.68 4.54 -11.67
N ALA A 170 17.82 4.10 -11.14
CA ALA A 170 18.55 2.98 -11.72
C ALA A 170 17.63 1.75 -11.89
N THR A 171 17.78 1.05 -13.01
CA THR A 171 16.94 -0.10 -13.43
C THR A 171 16.79 -1.15 -12.34
N TRP A 172 17.85 -1.42 -11.59
CA TRP A 172 17.85 -2.40 -10.49
C TRP A 172 16.84 -2.07 -9.37
N VAL A 173 16.52 -0.79 -9.14
CA VAL A 173 15.51 -0.38 -8.15
C VAL A 173 14.13 -0.86 -8.56
N TYR A 174 13.79 -0.74 -9.85
CA TYR A 174 12.49 -1.19 -10.36
C TYR A 174 12.40 -2.73 -10.37
N LEU A 175 13.48 -3.42 -10.72
CA LEU A 175 13.55 -4.90 -10.63
C LEU A 175 13.34 -5.38 -9.19
N LEU A 176 14.00 -4.74 -8.21
CA LEU A 176 13.80 -5.05 -6.80
C LEU A 176 12.34 -4.86 -6.39
N PHE A 177 11.72 -3.73 -6.77
CA PHE A 177 10.34 -3.42 -6.40
C PHE A 177 9.33 -4.41 -7.00
N VAL A 178 9.49 -4.75 -8.28
CA VAL A 178 8.66 -5.77 -8.96
C VAL A 178 8.81 -7.13 -8.28
N SER A 179 10.04 -7.54 -7.99
CA SER A 179 10.33 -8.84 -7.38
C SER A 179 9.72 -8.96 -5.99
N VAL A 180 9.92 -7.94 -5.15
CA VAL A 180 9.37 -7.89 -3.79
C VAL A 180 7.84 -7.91 -3.82
N LEU A 181 7.20 -7.09 -4.64
CA LEU A 181 5.73 -7.08 -4.73
C LEU A 181 5.17 -8.40 -5.27
N SER A 182 5.80 -8.98 -6.28
CA SER A 182 5.36 -10.25 -6.86
C SER A 182 5.41 -11.37 -5.82
N LEU A 183 6.51 -11.46 -5.06
CA LEU A 183 6.64 -12.43 -3.97
C LEU A 183 5.58 -12.22 -2.88
N LEU A 184 5.35 -10.97 -2.48
CA LEU A 184 4.34 -10.63 -1.46
C LEU A 184 2.91 -10.92 -1.95
N VAL A 185 2.61 -10.70 -3.22
CA VAL A 185 1.33 -11.06 -3.83
C VAL A 185 1.11 -12.56 -3.77
N VAL A 186 2.09 -13.35 -4.21
CA VAL A 186 2.00 -14.82 -4.17
C VAL A 186 1.85 -15.33 -2.73
N ALA A 187 2.64 -14.80 -1.79
CA ALA A 187 2.57 -15.17 -0.38
C ALA A 187 1.20 -14.87 0.24
N ASN A 188 0.62 -13.71 -0.07
CA ASN A 188 -0.71 -13.35 0.42
C ASN A 188 -1.84 -14.16 -0.22
N LEU A 189 -1.74 -14.47 -1.52
CA LEU A 189 -2.67 -15.39 -2.18
C LEU A 189 -2.63 -16.79 -1.56
N TYR A 190 -1.42 -17.33 -1.37
CA TYR A 190 -1.22 -18.63 -0.73
C TYR A 190 -1.82 -18.64 0.69
N ARG A 191 -1.51 -17.62 1.51
CA ARG A 191 -2.07 -17.48 2.85
C ARG A 191 -3.60 -17.42 2.84
N TYR A 192 -4.19 -16.61 1.93
CA TYR A 192 -5.64 -16.47 1.83
C TYR A 192 -6.34 -17.79 1.49
N ILE A 193 -5.79 -18.57 0.55
CA ILE A 193 -6.31 -19.89 0.17
C ILE A 193 -6.22 -20.87 1.35
N MET A 194 -5.09 -20.88 2.06
CA MET A 194 -4.89 -21.75 3.22
C MET A 194 -5.87 -21.44 4.36
N ASP A 195 -6.05 -20.16 4.68
CA ASP A 195 -7.01 -19.71 5.69
C ASP A 195 -8.46 -20.09 5.32
N ALA A 196 -8.81 -20.01 4.04
CA ALA A 196 -10.13 -20.40 3.54
C ALA A 196 -10.39 -21.91 3.70
N ARG A 197 -9.39 -22.75 3.40
CA ARG A 197 -9.49 -24.22 3.54
C ARG A 197 -9.60 -24.66 5.01
N GLY A 198 -8.83 -24.03 5.90
CA GLY A 198 -8.88 -24.33 7.34
C GLY A 198 -10.25 -24.06 7.95
N SER A 199 -10.87 -22.92 7.58
CA SER A 199 -12.21 -22.56 8.06
C SER A 199 -13.29 -23.54 7.60
N SER A 200 -13.22 -24.05 6.37
CA SER A 200 -14.21 -25.01 5.85
C SER A 200 -14.15 -26.37 6.57
N ARG A 201 -12.95 -26.85 6.92
CA ARG A 201 -12.80 -28.12 7.64
C ARG A 201 -13.37 -28.06 9.06
N GLN A 202 -13.19 -26.93 9.75
CA GLN A 202 -13.71 -26.75 11.10
C GLN A 202 -15.26 -26.78 11.14
N THR A 203 -15.92 -26.11 10.19
CA THR A 203 -17.39 -26.10 10.10
C THR A 203 -17.97 -27.48 9.82
N ILE A 204 -17.34 -28.28 8.94
CA ILE A 204 -17.77 -29.65 8.66
C ILE A 204 -17.60 -30.53 9.90
N GLY A 205 -16.50 -30.36 10.64
CA GLY A 205 -16.26 -31.10 11.89
C GLY A 205 -17.30 -30.81 12.98
N GLU A 206 -17.66 -29.54 13.17
CA GLU A 206 -18.69 -29.13 14.14
C GLU A 206 -20.08 -29.64 13.74
N PHE A 207 -20.44 -29.57 12.46
CA PHE A 207 -21.70 -30.09 11.94
C PHE A 207 -21.82 -31.62 12.13
N ASN A 208 -20.77 -32.37 11.80
CA ASN A 208 -20.74 -33.83 12.00
C ASN A 208 -20.79 -34.22 13.48
N LYS A 209 -20.29 -33.38 14.39
CA LYS A 209 -20.41 -33.59 15.84
C LYS A 209 -21.83 -33.34 16.32
N ALA A 210 -22.49 -32.29 15.80
CA ALA A 210 -23.89 -31.98 16.12
C ALA A 210 -24.87 -33.06 15.65
N LEU A 211 -24.61 -33.70 14.49
CA LEU A 211 -25.43 -34.82 13.99
C LEU A 211 -25.29 -36.13 14.80
N LYS A 212 -24.28 -36.23 15.67
CA LYS A 212 -24.03 -37.41 16.51
C LYS A 212 -24.56 -37.25 17.95
N CYS A 213 -25.18 -36.11 18.26
CA CYS A 213 -25.88 -35.85 19.52
C CYS A 213 -27.39 -35.86 19.27
#